data_AF-A0A830BCG6-F1
#
_entry.id   AF-A0A830BCG6-F1
#
_cell.length_a   1.000
_cell.length_b   1.000
_cell.length_c   1.000
_cell.angle_alpha   90.00
_cell.angle_beta   90.00
_cell.angle_gamma   90.00
#
_symmetry.space_group_name_H-M   'P 1'
#
loop_
_entity.id
_entity.type
_entity.pdbx_description
1 polymer ?
#
loop_
_entity_poly.entity_id
_entity_poly.type
_entity_poly.pdbx_seq_one_letter_code
_entity_poly.pdbx_strand_id
1 'polypeptide(L)'
;MNGSHVTLLAASFLLLLLAPAAHGGAGDETGEGEYAKRLEKLSGIIIPGFASTQLRAWSILDCPYSPLDFNPLDLVWLDSTKLLSAVNCWLKCMLLDPYNQTDHPECKSRPDSGLSAITELDPGYITGPLSSVWKDWVKWCIEFGIEANAIIAVPYDWRLSPAKLEERDLYFHKLKLTFEIALKLRGGPSIVFAHSLGNNVFRYFLEWLKLEIAPKLYIKWLDEHIHAYFAVGAPLLGAIETVKATLSGFTFGLPVSELSFSAREVSDGTFFRTIADYDPDSQRVMYQLEESYHGDPVLNPLTPWDRPPLKNIFCIYGIDSKTEVGYYFAPSGKPYPDNWIITDVIYEVEGSLYSRSGNLVEGNPGAASGDETVPYHSLSWCKNWLGPKVNITRAPQSEHDGSDVQVHFDADHQPEMDIVPNMTRSSRVKYITYFEDSESVPGKRTAVWELDKANHRNIVRSSVLMRELWLEMWHDIHPDKKSKFVTKATRGPLRDEDCYWDYGKARCAWAEHCEYRTELQDKEFIG
;
A
#
# COMPACT_ATOMS: atom_id res chain seq x y z
N MET A 1 -55.90 41.80 33.06
CA MET A 1 -55.73 40.47 33.68
C MET A 1 -55.17 39.55 32.61
N ASN A 2 -54.04 38.89 32.93
CA ASN A 2 -53.27 37.86 32.20
C ASN A 2 -54.01 37.15 31.05
N GLY A 3 -53.41 36.81 29.91
CA GLY A 3 -52.01 36.75 29.49
C GLY A 3 -51.91 35.90 28.20
N SER A 4 -50.78 36.04 27.51
CA SER A 4 -50.29 35.32 26.32
C SER A 4 -51.04 35.49 24.97
N HIS A 5 -50.57 36.46 24.20
CA HIS A 5 -50.61 36.42 22.73
C HIS A 5 -49.34 35.76 22.19
N VAL A 6 -49.55 34.81 21.29
CA VAL A 6 -48.56 34.18 20.41
C VAL A 6 -48.38 35.07 19.19
N THR A 7 -47.15 35.54 18.90
CA THR A 7 -46.43 35.41 17.61
C THR A 7 -45.22 36.36 17.47
N LEU A 8 -44.14 35.79 16.92
CA LEU A 8 -43.01 36.39 16.18
C LEU A 8 -42.10 37.44 16.84
N LEU A 9 -40.82 37.09 17.03
CA LEU A 9 -39.70 37.57 16.19
C LEU A 9 -38.36 36.96 16.61
N ALA A 10 -37.50 36.80 15.59
CA ALA A 10 -36.14 36.31 15.67
C ALA A 10 -35.24 37.14 16.59
N ALA A 11 -34.31 36.47 17.30
CA ALA A 11 -33.07 37.08 17.75
C ALA A 11 -32.02 36.00 18.05
N SER A 12 -30.88 36.15 17.38
CA SER A 12 -29.60 35.51 17.59
C SER A 12 -29.21 35.42 19.07
N PHE A 13 -28.65 34.29 19.50
CA PHE A 13 -27.75 34.26 20.65
C PHE A 13 -26.60 33.26 20.44
N LEU A 14 -25.41 33.86 20.38
CA LEU A 14 -24.10 33.32 20.70
C LEU A 14 -24.19 32.22 21.79
N LEU A 15 -23.71 31.01 21.50
CA LEU A 15 -23.22 30.12 22.55
C LEU A 15 -21.71 30.02 22.45
N LEU A 16 -21.06 30.47 23.53
CA LEU A 16 -19.63 30.41 23.77
C LEU A 16 -19.12 28.97 23.68
N LEU A 17 -17.99 28.83 22.98
CA LEU A 17 -17.02 27.75 23.13
C LEU A 17 -16.59 27.64 24.60
N LEU A 18 -16.81 26.48 25.21
CA LEU A 18 -16.06 26.01 26.37
C LEU A 18 -15.12 24.92 25.89
N ALA A 19 -13.92 25.32 25.49
CA ALA A 19 -12.78 24.42 25.40
C ALA A 19 -12.26 24.16 26.83
N PRO A 20 -11.84 22.94 27.20
CA PRO A 20 -11.13 22.73 28.44
C PRO A 20 -9.77 23.41 28.36
N ALA A 21 -9.50 24.28 29.33
CA ALA A 21 -8.26 24.99 29.49
C ALA A 21 -7.14 24.03 29.93
N ALA A 22 -6.24 23.66 29.02
CA ALA A 22 -4.91 23.18 29.38
C ALA A 22 -4.09 24.39 29.84
N HIS A 23 -3.86 24.51 31.15
CA HIS A 23 -2.97 25.52 31.71
C HIS A 23 -1.52 25.04 31.67
N GLY A 24 -0.66 25.80 30.97
CA GLY A 24 0.56 26.28 31.63
C GLY A 24 1.91 25.92 31.02
N GLY A 25 2.18 26.37 29.79
CA GLY A 25 3.54 26.61 29.29
C GLY A 25 3.49 27.65 28.18
N ALA A 26 3.88 28.89 28.47
CA ALA A 26 3.86 29.99 27.51
C ALA A 26 4.81 29.70 26.34
N GLY A 27 4.26 29.17 25.25
CA GLY A 27 4.93 28.92 23.97
C GLY A 27 4.10 29.49 22.83
N ASP A 28 4.60 30.57 22.24
CA ASP A 28 4.30 31.15 20.92
C ASP A 28 3.01 30.71 20.18
N GLU A 29 1.85 31.29 20.52
CA GLU A 29 0.57 31.13 19.79
C GLU A 29 0.66 31.55 18.30
N THR A 30 1.69 32.31 17.90
CA THR A 30 1.92 32.71 16.50
C THR A 30 2.53 31.61 15.64
N GLY A 31 3.31 30.69 16.24
CA GLY A 31 3.95 29.58 15.53
C GLY A 31 2.97 28.48 15.15
N GLU A 32 2.15 28.00 16.10
CA GLU A 32 1.20 26.89 15.88
C GLU A 32 0.19 27.18 14.75
N GLY A 33 -0.29 28.43 14.66
CA GLY A 33 -1.19 28.85 13.59
C GLY A 33 -0.54 28.97 12.21
N GLU A 34 0.77 29.21 12.12
CA GLU A 34 1.51 29.16 10.85
C GLU A 34 1.85 27.71 10.43
N TYR A 35 2.01 26.80 11.41
CA TYR A 35 2.29 25.38 11.19
C TYR A 35 1.08 24.61 10.66
N ALA A 36 -0.10 24.79 11.28
CA ALA A 36 -1.35 24.23 10.78
C ALA A 36 -1.60 24.66 9.32
N LYS A 37 -1.38 25.95 9.02
CA LYS A 37 -1.48 26.50 7.65
C LYS A 37 -0.51 25.91 6.63
N ARG A 38 0.59 25.27 7.05
CA ARG A 38 1.51 24.59 6.13
C ARG A 38 1.06 23.17 5.83
N LEU A 39 0.56 22.46 6.84
CA LEU A 39 -0.06 21.14 6.64
C LEU A 39 -1.31 21.25 5.77
N GLU A 40 -2.10 22.32 5.97
CA GLU A 40 -3.25 22.65 5.13
C GLU A 40 -2.89 22.83 3.64
N LYS A 41 -1.63 23.09 3.28
CA LYS A 41 -1.24 23.26 1.86
C LYS A 41 -0.88 21.94 1.18
N LEU A 42 -0.62 20.87 1.92
CA LEU A 42 -0.22 19.59 1.37
C LEU A 42 -1.44 18.76 0.99
N SER A 43 -1.32 17.98 -0.09
CA SER A 43 -2.29 16.94 -0.47
C SER A 43 -1.65 15.57 -0.34
N GLY A 44 -2.40 14.53 0.04
CA GLY A 44 -1.98 13.14 -0.02
C GLY A 44 -2.58 12.45 -1.25
N ILE A 45 -1.75 11.95 -2.15
CA ILE A 45 -2.17 11.17 -3.31
C ILE A 45 -1.88 9.69 -3.06
N ILE A 46 -2.91 8.85 -3.12
CA ILE A 46 -2.81 7.41 -2.86
C ILE A 46 -2.92 6.63 -4.17
N ILE A 47 -1.86 5.90 -4.51
CA ILE A 47 -1.79 4.97 -5.64
C ILE A 47 -1.91 3.54 -5.07
N PRO A 48 -3.06 2.87 -5.23
CA PRO A 48 -3.31 1.56 -4.62
C PRO A 48 -2.48 0.45 -5.27
N GLY A 49 -2.39 -0.70 -4.61
CA GLY A 49 -1.69 -1.88 -5.10
C GLY A 49 -2.50 -2.78 -6.02
N PHE A 50 -1.92 -3.94 -6.33
CA PHE A 50 -2.58 -4.99 -7.12
C PHE A 50 -3.90 -5.40 -6.45
N ALA A 51 -4.96 -5.52 -7.26
CA ALA A 51 -6.29 -5.91 -6.80
C ALA A 51 -6.86 -5.08 -5.64
N SER A 52 -6.37 -3.86 -5.43
CA SER A 52 -6.75 -2.97 -4.32
C SER A 52 -7.64 -1.80 -4.75
N THR A 53 -8.28 -1.93 -5.92
CA THR A 53 -9.27 -1.00 -6.45
C THR A 53 -10.51 -1.79 -6.84
N GLN A 54 -11.69 -1.31 -6.43
CA GLN A 54 -12.96 -1.89 -6.84
C GLN A 54 -13.16 -1.79 -8.36
N LEU A 55 -13.72 -2.84 -8.96
CA LEU A 55 -14.16 -2.82 -10.36
C LEU A 55 -15.68 -2.86 -10.42
N ARG A 56 -16.25 -2.08 -11.33
CA ARG A 56 -17.69 -1.92 -11.57
C ARG A 56 -18.04 -2.41 -12.96
N ALA A 57 -19.17 -3.09 -13.09
CA ALA A 57 -19.72 -3.51 -14.38
C ALA A 57 -20.18 -2.27 -15.17
N TRP A 58 -19.87 -2.24 -16.45
CA TRP A 58 -20.24 -1.18 -17.40
C TRP A 58 -21.08 -1.73 -18.56
N SER A 59 -21.85 -2.76 -18.25
CA SER A 59 -22.66 -3.55 -19.18
C SER A 59 -23.73 -4.30 -18.39
N ILE A 60 -24.79 -4.71 -19.09
CA ILE A 60 -25.74 -5.71 -18.58
C ILE A 60 -25.24 -7.07 -19.05
N LEU A 61 -25.06 -8.01 -18.12
CA LEU A 61 -24.74 -9.40 -18.42
C LEU A 61 -25.73 -10.30 -17.69
N ASP A 62 -26.60 -10.94 -18.46
CA ASP A 62 -27.50 -11.96 -17.97
C ASP A 62 -26.72 -13.25 -17.69
N CYS A 63 -26.98 -13.87 -16.55
CA CYS A 63 -26.23 -15.02 -16.04
C CYS A 63 -27.10 -16.27 -15.98
N PRO A 64 -27.12 -17.08 -17.05
CA PRO A 64 -27.85 -18.34 -17.05
C PRO A 64 -27.38 -19.21 -15.88
N TYR A 65 -28.33 -19.80 -15.16
CA TYR A 65 -28.10 -20.70 -14.03
C TYR A 65 -27.62 -20.05 -12.71
N SER A 66 -27.55 -18.71 -12.64
CA SER A 66 -27.33 -17.94 -11.42
C SER A 66 -28.56 -17.09 -11.11
N PRO A 67 -28.93 -16.89 -9.83
CA PRO A 67 -29.95 -15.91 -9.46
C PRO A 67 -29.42 -14.46 -9.50
N LEU A 68 -28.12 -14.26 -9.79
CA LEU A 68 -27.46 -12.97 -9.81
C LEU A 68 -26.93 -12.65 -11.20
N ASP A 69 -27.50 -11.61 -11.80
CA ASP A 69 -27.01 -10.96 -13.02
C ASP A 69 -26.03 -9.83 -12.67
N PHE A 70 -25.31 -9.34 -13.68
CA PHE A 70 -24.53 -8.09 -13.54
C PHE A 70 -25.26 -6.95 -14.22
N ASN A 71 -25.64 -5.95 -13.44
CA ASN A 71 -26.20 -4.69 -13.91
C ASN A 71 -25.12 -3.59 -13.97
N PRO A 72 -25.35 -2.50 -14.72
CA PRO A 72 -24.44 -1.37 -14.72
C PRO A 72 -24.20 -0.85 -13.29
N LEU A 73 -22.93 -0.58 -12.97
CA LEU A 73 -22.42 -0.16 -11.66
C LEU A 73 -22.43 -1.23 -10.56
N ASP A 74 -22.84 -2.46 -10.87
CA ASP A 74 -22.66 -3.56 -9.93
C ASP A 74 -21.19 -3.82 -9.68
N LEU A 75 -20.88 -4.20 -8.45
CA LEU A 75 -19.53 -4.57 -8.06
C LEU A 75 -19.14 -5.87 -8.77
N VAL A 76 -17.98 -5.84 -9.44
CA VAL A 76 -17.32 -6.99 -10.09
C VAL A 76 -16.15 -7.46 -9.24
N TRP A 77 -15.36 -6.51 -8.73
CA TRP A 77 -14.27 -6.77 -7.81
C TRP A 77 -14.37 -5.82 -6.60
N LEU A 78 -14.39 -6.28 -5.35
CA LEU A 78 -14.59 -7.66 -4.92
C LEU A 78 -16.07 -7.87 -4.55
N ASP A 79 -16.78 -8.74 -5.25
CA ASP A 79 -18.13 -9.18 -4.86
C ASP A 79 -18.07 -10.67 -4.52
N SER A 80 -17.90 -11.01 -3.24
CA SER A 80 -17.78 -12.41 -2.82
C SER A 80 -19.03 -13.24 -3.14
N THR A 81 -20.20 -12.61 -3.19
CA THR A 81 -21.45 -13.31 -3.50
C THR A 81 -21.47 -13.73 -4.96
N LYS A 82 -21.21 -12.80 -5.88
CA LYS A 82 -21.15 -13.11 -7.33
C LYS A 82 -19.96 -13.99 -7.67
N LEU A 83 -18.84 -13.82 -6.99
CA LEU A 83 -17.68 -14.71 -7.11
C LEU A 83 -18.05 -16.17 -6.82
N LEU A 84 -18.85 -16.44 -5.78
CA LEU A 84 -19.18 -17.80 -5.35
C LEU A 84 -20.41 -18.39 -6.04
N SER A 85 -21.35 -17.56 -6.46
CA SER A 85 -22.64 -18.01 -7.03
C SER A 85 -22.77 -17.82 -8.55
N ALA A 86 -21.95 -16.96 -9.15
CA ALA A 86 -21.99 -16.60 -10.57
C ALA A 86 -20.61 -16.66 -11.24
N VAL A 87 -19.77 -17.64 -10.87
CA VAL A 87 -18.35 -17.77 -11.27
C VAL A 87 -18.13 -17.55 -12.76
N ASN A 88 -18.90 -18.22 -13.63
CA ASN A 88 -18.73 -18.14 -15.08
C ASN A 88 -18.98 -16.71 -15.62
N CYS A 89 -19.98 -16.02 -15.09
CA CYS A 89 -20.25 -14.64 -15.45
C CYS A 89 -19.20 -13.68 -14.89
N TRP A 90 -18.81 -13.89 -13.63
CA TRP A 90 -17.76 -13.11 -13.01
C TRP A 90 -16.46 -13.21 -13.80
N LEU A 91 -16.08 -14.41 -14.26
CA LEU A 91 -14.94 -14.64 -15.15
C LEU A 91 -15.07 -13.85 -16.45
N LYS A 92 -16.24 -13.81 -17.11
CA LYS A 92 -16.45 -12.98 -18.29
C LYS A 92 -16.17 -11.50 -18.03
N CYS A 93 -16.52 -10.99 -16.86
CA CYS A 93 -16.28 -9.59 -16.48
C CYS A 93 -14.83 -9.31 -16.07
N MET A 94 -14.10 -10.33 -15.60
CA MET A 94 -12.72 -10.19 -15.13
C MET A 94 -11.67 -10.42 -16.21
N LEU A 95 -11.90 -11.39 -17.11
CA LEU A 95 -10.95 -11.78 -18.13
C LEU A 95 -10.79 -10.67 -19.18
N LEU A 96 -9.54 -10.44 -19.56
CA LEU A 96 -9.16 -9.56 -20.66
C LEU A 96 -8.78 -10.39 -21.88
N ASP A 97 -8.96 -9.80 -23.06
CA ASP A 97 -8.42 -10.34 -24.28
C ASP A 97 -6.88 -10.43 -24.17
N PRO A 98 -6.33 -11.59 -24.48
CA PRO A 98 -4.94 -11.89 -24.19
C PRO A 98 -3.93 -11.31 -25.17
N TYR A 99 -4.36 -10.59 -26.22
CA TYR A 99 -3.45 -9.90 -27.14
C TYR A 99 -3.58 -8.39 -27.00
N ASN A 100 -4.81 -7.89 -26.98
CA ASN A 100 -5.07 -6.44 -26.97
C ASN A 100 -5.49 -5.88 -25.59
N GLN A 101 -5.69 -6.75 -24.58
CA GLN A 101 -6.13 -6.41 -23.22
C GLN A 101 -7.48 -5.66 -23.16
N THR A 102 -8.37 -5.89 -24.12
CA THR A 102 -9.75 -5.37 -24.08
C THR A 102 -10.65 -6.24 -23.19
N ASP A 103 -11.71 -5.65 -22.63
CA ASP A 103 -12.68 -6.42 -21.87
C ASP A 103 -13.45 -7.40 -22.77
N HIS A 104 -14.05 -8.43 -22.17
CA HIS A 104 -14.96 -9.33 -22.88
C HIS A 104 -16.10 -8.54 -23.57
N PRO A 105 -16.50 -8.89 -24.82
CA PRO A 105 -17.53 -8.14 -25.54
C PRO A 105 -18.87 -8.02 -24.81
N GLU A 106 -19.23 -9.05 -24.05
CA GLU A 106 -20.46 -9.09 -23.26
C GLU A 106 -20.34 -8.46 -21.87
N CYS A 107 -19.13 -8.26 -21.33
CA CYS A 107 -18.96 -7.63 -20.03
C CYS A 107 -17.77 -6.68 -19.98
N LYS A 108 -18.06 -5.39 -19.78
CA LYS A 108 -17.05 -4.34 -19.61
C LYS A 108 -16.88 -4.05 -18.13
N SER A 109 -15.64 -3.94 -17.66
CA SER A 109 -15.34 -3.60 -16.27
C SER A 109 -14.53 -2.30 -16.19
N ARG A 110 -14.89 -1.40 -15.29
CA ARG A 110 -14.20 -0.12 -15.09
C ARG A 110 -13.79 0.05 -13.62
N PRO A 111 -12.63 0.66 -13.34
CA PRO A 111 -12.28 0.97 -11.95
C PRO A 111 -13.28 1.97 -11.38
N ASP A 112 -13.69 1.74 -10.14
CA ASP A 112 -14.44 2.73 -9.39
C ASP A 112 -13.54 3.93 -9.04
N SER A 113 -14.14 5.04 -8.60
CA SER A 113 -13.44 6.31 -8.39
C SER A 113 -13.49 6.78 -6.93
N GLY A 114 -12.51 7.61 -6.56
CA GLY A 114 -12.45 8.23 -5.24
C GLY A 114 -12.03 7.26 -4.11
N LEU A 115 -12.15 7.74 -2.88
CA LEU A 115 -11.61 7.06 -1.69
C LEU A 115 -12.39 5.77 -1.34
N SER A 116 -13.70 5.73 -1.64
CA SER A 116 -14.54 4.55 -1.46
C SER A 116 -14.07 3.36 -2.30
N ALA A 117 -13.43 3.61 -3.45
CA ALA A 117 -12.96 2.56 -4.36
C ALA A 117 -11.78 1.73 -3.79
N ILE A 118 -11.08 2.23 -2.78
CA ILE A 118 -9.85 1.61 -2.25
C ILE A 118 -9.94 1.26 -0.75
N THR A 119 -10.99 1.67 -0.06
CA THR A 119 -11.11 1.48 1.40
C THR A 119 -11.56 0.07 1.75
N GLU A 120 -12.78 -0.32 1.39
CA GLU A 120 -13.31 -1.69 1.52
C GLU A 120 -13.54 -2.26 0.12
N LEU A 121 -12.95 -3.40 -0.24
CA LEU A 121 -13.11 -3.94 -1.60
C LEU A 121 -14.43 -4.70 -1.79
N ASP A 122 -14.96 -5.30 -0.73
CA ASP A 122 -16.26 -5.96 -0.66
C ASP A 122 -17.03 -5.35 0.52
N PRO A 123 -17.78 -4.25 0.30
CA PRO A 123 -18.47 -3.55 1.37
C PRO A 123 -19.62 -4.41 1.91
N GLY A 124 -19.63 -4.60 3.23
CA GLY A 124 -20.63 -5.40 3.91
C GLY A 124 -20.32 -5.57 5.39
N TYR A 125 -21.31 -5.95 6.19
CA TYR A 125 -21.14 -6.11 7.64
C TYR A 125 -20.05 -7.13 8.01
N ILE A 126 -19.90 -8.18 7.19
CA ILE A 126 -18.93 -9.25 7.39
C ILE A 126 -17.72 -9.08 6.46
N THR A 127 -17.94 -8.80 5.18
CA THR A 127 -16.91 -8.76 4.14
C THR A 127 -16.09 -7.46 4.14
N GLY A 128 -16.66 -6.34 4.61
CA GLY A 128 -16.00 -5.03 4.64
C GLY A 128 -14.72 -5.00 5.48
N PRO A 129 -14.77 -5.37 6.77
CA PRO A 129 -13.58 -5.42 7.63
C PRO A 129 -12.48 -6.37 7.13
N LEU A 130 -12.87 -7.47 6.47
CA LEU A 130 -11.96 -8.48 5.91
C LEU A 130 -11.32 -8.05 4.60
N SER A 131 -11.99 -7.19 3.83
CA SER A 131 -11.54 -6.67 2.54
C SER A 131 -10.92 -5.27 2.63
N SER A 132 -10.84 -4.70 3.84
CA SER A 132 -10.30 -3.38 4.11
C SER A 132 -8.80 -3.28 3.79
N VAL A 133 -8.44 -2.32 2.94
CA VAL A 133 -7.04 -2.01 2.60
C VAL A 133 -6.66 -0.64 3.17
N TRP A 134 -7.36 0.41 2.75
CA TRP A 134 -7.04 1.80 3.14
C TRP A 134 -7.99 2.41 4.19
N LYS A 135 -9.01 1.69 4.65
CA LYS A 135 -9.99 2.24 5.60
C LYS A 135 -9.34 2.73 6.91
N ASP A 136 -8.45 1.92 7.48
CA ASP A 136 -7.78 2.26 8.73
C ASP A 136 -6.84 3.45 8.54
N TRP A 137 -6.11 3.50 7.43
CA TRP A 137 -5.32 4.68 7.05
C TRP A 137 -6.15 5.97 7.01
N VAL A 138 -7.32 5.92 6.35
CA VAL A 138 -8.21 7.09 6.24
C VAL A 138 -8.76 7.51 7.60
N LYS A 139 -9.11 6.55 8.47
CA LYS A 139 -9.55 6.86 9.85
C LYS A 139 -8.48 7.62 10.62
N TRP A 140 -7.22 7.16 10.55
CA TRP A 140 -6.09 7.84 11.17
C TRP A 140 -5.91 9.26 10.63
N CYS A 141 -6.03 9.45 9.31
CA CYS A 141 -6.01 10.79 8.73
C CYS A 141 -7.11 11.69 9.31
N ILE A 142 -8.32 11.16 9.51
CA ILE A 142 -9.45 11.91 10.12
C ILE A 142 -9.16 12.23 11.58
N GLU A 143 -8.64 11.27 12.36
CA GLU A 143 -8.27 11.44 13.78
C GLU A 143 -7.20 12.53 13.95
N PHE A 144 -6.26 12.63 13.01
CA PHE A 144 -5.24 13.67 12.97
C PHE A 144 -5.71 15.00 12.36
N GLY A 145 -7.00 15.13 12.02
CA GLY A 145 -7.57 16.38 11.50
C GLY A 145 -7.22 16.69 10.04
N ILE A 146 -6.80 15.70 9.25
CA ILE A 146 -6.58 15.87 7.82
C ILE A 146 -7.93 16.02 7.11
N GLU A 147 -8.09 17.10 6.35
CA GLU A 147 -9.30 17.37 5.60
C GLU A 147 -9.57 16.31 4.52
N ALA A 148 -10.83 15.95 4.33
CA ALA A 148 -11.21 14.92 3.34
C ALA A 148 -10.80 15.27 1.90
N ASN A 149 -10.81 16.55 1.53
CA ASN A 149 -10.39 17.01 0.20
C ASN A 149 -8.85 17.08 0.04
N ALA A 150 -8.08 16.89 1.11
CA ALA A 150 -6.63 16.78 1.06
C ALA A 150 -6.19 15.40 0.58
N ILE A 151 -7.04 14.38 0.72
CA ILE A 151 -6.73 12.98 0.40
C ILE A 151 -7.36 12.63 -0.95
N ILE A 152 -6.52 12.30 -1.93
CA ILE A 152 -6.94 12.00 -3.28
C ILE A 152 -6.50 10.57 -3.61
N ALA A 153 -7.48 9.66 -3.71
CA ALA A 153 -7.23 8.33 -4.25
C ALA A 153 -7.20 8.38 -5.78
N VAL A 154 -6.22 7.72 -6.39
CA VAL A 154 -6.11 7.56 -7.85
C VAL A 154 -6.23 6.07 -8.22
N PRO A 155 -7.45 5.50 -8.11
CA PRO A 155 -7.72 4.11 -8.49
C PRO A 155 -7.50 3.88 -10.00
N TYR A 156 -7.15 2.65 -10.35
CA TYR A 156 -6.89 2.23 -11.74
C TYR A 156 -7.30 0.78 -11.98
N ASP A 157 -7.42 0.40 -13.26
CA ASP A 157 -7.66 -0.98 -13.64
C ASP A 157 -6.38 -1.80 -13.54
N TRP A 158 -6.15 -2.39 -12.38
CA TRP A 158 -4.95 -3.16 -12.05
C TRP A 158 -4.74 -4.43 -12.89
N ARG A 159 -5.69 -4.77 -13.77
CA ARG A 159 -5.56 -5.87 -14.73
C ARG A 159 -4.75 -5.48 -15.97
N LEU A 160 -4.64 -4.19 -16.28
CA LEU A 160 -4.00 -3.69 -17.48
C LEU A 160 -2.50 -3.43 -17.31
N SER A 161 -1.75 -3.57 -18.40
CA SER A 161 -0.39 -3.05 -18.48
C SER A 161 -0.39 -1.51 -18.47
N PRO A 162 0.70 -0.86 -18.03
CA PRO A 162 0.78 0.59 -17.99
C PRO A 162 0.50 1.28 -19.33
N ALA A 163 1.03 0.78 -20.45
CA ALA A 163 0.73 1.33 -21.77
C ALA A 163 -0.78 1.31 -22.09
N LYS A 164 -1.48 0.23 -21.70
CA LYS A 164 -2.92 0.09 -21.91
C LYS A 164 -3.75 0.94 -20.95
N LEU A 165 -3.27 1.18 -19.73
CA LEU A 165 -3.87 2.19 -18.84
C LEU A 165 -3.86 3.58 -19.47
N GLU A 166 -2.79 3.93 -20.18
CA GLU A 166 -2.69 5.19 -20.89
C GLU A 166 -3.58 5.23 -22.13
N GLU A 167 -3.44 4.24 -23.03
CA GLU A 167 -4.19 4.17 -24.29
C GLU A 167 -5.72 4.15 -24.07
N ARG A 168 -6.19 3.33 -23.12
CA ARG A 168 -7.63 3.12 -22.87
C ARG A 168 -8.24 4.21 -22.00
N ASP A 169 -7.55 4.55 -20.89
CA ASP A 169 -8.14 5.34 -19.82
C ASP A 169 -7.53 6.74 -19.67
N LEU A 170 -6.48 7.08 -20.44
CA LEU A 170 -5.67 8.30 -20.27
C LEU A 170 -5.20 8.46 -18.82
N TYR A 171 -4.85 7.34 -18.19
CA TYR A 171 -4.62 7.29 -16.75
C TYR A 171 -3.48 8.22 -16.31
N PHE A 172 -2.34 8.26 -17.02
CA PHE A 172 -1.21 9.08 -16.62
C PHE A 172 -1.42 10.56 -16.93
N HIS A 173 -2.14 10.89 -18.01
CA HIS A 173 -2.61 12.27 -18.23
C HIS A 173 -3.52 12.75 -17.10
N LYS A 174 -4.49 11.92 -16.67
CA LYS A 174 -5.36 12.23 -15.53
C LYS A 174 -4.57 12.35 -14.23
N LEU A 175 -3.56 11.51 -14.02
CA LEU A 175 -2.69 11.57 -12.85
C LEU A 175 -1.88 12.87 -12.82
N LYS A 176 -1.26 13.27 -13.95
CA LYS A 176 -0.59 14.57 -14.08
C LYS A 176 -1.53 15.74 -13.75
N LEU A 177 -2.73 15.75 -14.33
CA LEU A 177 -3.74 16.77 -14.04
C LEU A 177 -4.17 16.75 -12.57
N THR A 178 -4.24 15.58 -11.94
CA THR A 178 -4.57 15.45 -10.52
C THR A 178 -3.54 16.17 -9.64
N PHE A 179 -2.24 16.01 -9.93
CA PHE A 179 -1.18 16.77 -9.24
C PHE A 179 -1.33 18.29 -9.46
N GLU A 180 -1.58 18.73 -10.68
CA GLU A 180 -1.75 20.16 -11.02
C GLU A 180 -2.98 20.77 -10.34
N ILE A 181 -4.09 20.03 -10.28
CA ILE A 181 -5.31 20.43 -9.59
C ILE A 181 -5.09 20.47 -8.07
N ALA A 182 -4.45 19.45 -7.49
CA ALA A 182 -4.13 19.41 -6.06
C ALA A 182 -3.29 20.62 -5.63
N LEU A 183 -2.26 20.94 -6.42
CA LEU A 183 -1.43 22.13 -6.21
C LEU A 183 -2.25 23.42 -6.29
N LYS A 184 -3.16 23.54 -7.27
CA LYS A 184 -4.01 24.72 -7.41
C LYS A 184 -5.05 24.87 -6.29
N LEU A 185 -5.59 23.75 -5.79
CA LEU A 185 -6.60 23.75 -4.74
C LEU A 185 -6.02 24.12 -3.37
N ARG A 186 -4.86 23.56 -3.03
CA ARG A 186 -4.26 23.73 -1.68
C ARG A 186 -3.10 24.72 -1.64
N GLY A 187 -2.53 25.08 -2.79
CA GLY A 187 -1.40 26.01 -2.87
C GLY A 187 -0.06 25.39 -2.44
N GLY A 188 0.03 24.07 -2.38
CA GLY A 188 1.25 23.34 -2.04
C GLY A 188 1.37 21.98 -2.75
N PRO A 189 2.57 21.39 -2.74
CA PRO A 189 2.86 20.12 -3.39
C PRO A 189 2.14 18.94 -2.73
N SER A 190 2.09 17.81 -3.44
CA SER A 190 1.47 16.57 -2.96
C SER A 190 2.49 15.60 -2.39
N ILE A 191 2.09 14.83 -1.39
CA ILE A 191 2.77 13.65 -0.89
C ILE A 191 2.20 12.44 -1.62
N VAL A 192 3.06 11.57 -2.13
CA VAL A 192 2.65 10.36 -2.87
C VAL A 192 2.81 9.15 -1.97
N PHE A 193 1.73 8.40 -1.77
CA PHE A 193 1.73 7.09 -1.13
C PHE A 193 1.44 6.04 -2.20
N ALA A 194 2.41 5.21 -2.52
CA ALA A 194 2.23 4.09 -3.42
C ALA A 194 2.41 2.78 -2.67
N HIS A 195 1.46 1.86 -2.83
CA HIS A 195 1.51 0.55 -2.17
C HIS A 195 1.67 -0.58 -3.18
N SER A 196 2.55 -1.54 -2.88
CA SER A 196 2.72 -2.76 -3.70
C SER A 196 2.93 -2.41 -5.20
N LEU A 197 2.16 -3.01 -6.10
CA LEU A 197 2.18 -2.73 -7.55
C LEU A 197 1.99 -1.24 -7.91
N GLY A 198 1.33 -0.46 -7.06
CA GLY A 198 1.17 0.99 -7.25
C GLY A 198 2.51 1.72 -7.36
N ASN A 199 3.58 1.18 -6.74
CA ASN A 199 4.94 1.71 -6.89
C ASN A 199 5.46 1.59 -8.33
N ASN A 200 5.16 0.47 -9.02
CA ASN A 200 5.53 0.29 -10.42
C ASN A 200 4.68 1.16 -11.35
N VAL A 201 3.42 1.40 -11.01
CA VAL A 201 2.57 2.37 -11.73
C VAL A 201 3.12 3.79 -11.57
N PHE A 202 3.56 4.17 -10.37
CA PHE A 202 4.19 5.47 -10.13
C PHE A 202 5.56 5.60 -10.82
N ARG A 203 6.37 4.53 -10.83
CA ARG A 203 7.62 4.46 -11.62
C ARG A 203 7.34 4.72 -13.09
N TYR A 204 6.36 4.02 -13.67
CA TYR A 204 5.96 4.22 -15.07
C TYR A 204 5.49 5.66 -15.31
N PHE A 205 4.68 6.22 -14.41
CA PHE A 205 4.26 7.61 -14.49
C PHE A 205 5.44 8.58 -14.57
N LEU A 206 6.50 8.39 -13.79
CA LEU A 206 7.68 9.27 -13.81
C LEU A 206 8.44 9.19 -15.16
N GLU A 207 8.63 7.98 -15.71
CA GLU A 207 9.28 7.82 -17.02
C GLU A 207 8.40 8.32 -18.16
N TRP A 208 7.09 8.06 -18.10
CA TRP A 208 6.12 8.61 -19.03
C TRP A 208 6.12 10.15 -19.00
N LEU A 209 6.11 10.74 -17.80
CA LEU A 209 6.08 12.18 -17.60
C LEU A 209 7.34 12.87 -18.15
N LYS A 210 8.49 12.19 -18.08
CA LYS A 210 9.75 12.65 -18.65
C LYS A 210 9.73 12.73 -20.18
N LEU A 211 8.90 11.90 -20.84
CA LEU A 211 8.66 11.97 -22.29
C LEU A 211 7.64 13.07 -22.63
N GLU A 212 6.64 13.27 -21.77
CA GLU A 212 5.56 14.24 -21.94
C GLU A 212 5.98 15.69 -21.68
N ILE A 213 6.84 15.92 -20.68
CA ILE A 213 7.30 17.27 -20.30
C ILE A 213 8.67 17.54 -20.90
N ALA A 214 8.87 18.75 -21.44
CA ALA A 214 10.18 19.19 -21.93
C ALA A 214 11.28 18.97 -20.86
N PRO A 215 12.44 18.41 -21.21
CA PRO A 215 13.45 17.98 -20.22
C PRO A 215 13.88 19.07 -19.22
N LYS A 216 13.92 20.33 -19.65
CA LYS A 216 14.26 21.48 -18.79
C LYS A 216 13.22 21.80 -17.73
N LEU A 217 11.97 21.38 -17.93
CA LEU A 217 10.83 21.62 -17.06
C LEU A 217 10.48 20.42 -16.19
N TYR A 218 10.93 19.21 -16.54
CA TYR A 218 10.60 17.98 -15.81
C TYR A 218 10.97 18.07 -14.32
N ILE A 219 12.23 18.40 -14.01
CA ILE A 219 12.69 18.53 -12.61
C ILE A 219 11.93 19.64 -11.88
N LYS A 220 11.70 20.77 -12.55
CA LYS A 220 10.91 21.88 -12.00
C LYS A 220 9.48 21.44 -11.67
N TRP A 221 8.84 20.68 -12.55
CA TRP A 221 7.51 20.14 -12.33
C TRP A 221 7.49 19.21 -11.11
N LEU A 222 8.44 18.28 -11.00
CA LEU A 222 8.53 17.39 -9.83
C LEU A 222 8.69 18.20 -8.54
N ASP A 223 9.57 19.19 -8.55
CA ASP A 223 9.87 20.03 -7.39
C ASP A 223 8.69 20.90 -6.93
N GLU A 224 7.80 21.27 -7.85
CA GLU A 224 6.59 22.06 -7.60
C GLU A 224 5.39 21.20 -7.20
N HIS A 225 5.30 19.96 -7.68
CA HIS A 225 4.10 19.12 -7.51
C HIS A 225 4.27 17.98 -6.52
N ILE A 226 5.50 17.52 -6.25
CA ILE A 226 5.77 16.36 -5.38
C ILE A 226 6.68 16.78 -4.22
N HIS A 227 6.14 16.69 -3.01
CA HIS A 227 6.86 16.96 -1.77
C HIS A 227 7.71 15.77 -1.33
N ALA A 228 7.09 14.60 -1.28
CA ALA A 228 7.69 13.36 -0.83
C ALA A 228 7.01 12.15 -1.49
N TYR A 229 7.79 11.09 -1.67
CA TYR A 229 7.32 9.80 -2.15
C TYR A 229 7.55 8.73 -1.09
N PHE A 230 6.47 8.12 -0.62
CA PHE A 230 6.44 7.00 0.30
C PHE A 230 6.14 5.72 -0.49
N ALA A 231 7.20 4.96 -0.75
CA ALA A 231 7.15 3.68 -1.44
C ALA A 231 6.91 2.56 -0.42
N VAL A 232 5.67 2.10 -0.28
CA VAL A 232 5.28 1.12 0.73
C VAL A 232 5.16 -0.28 0.11
N GLY A 233 5.97 -1.22 0.59
CA GLY A 233 6.01 -2.61 0.12
C GLY A 233 6.33 -2.72 -1.37
N ALA A 234 7.28 -1.93 -1.88
CA ALA A 234 7.54 -1.81 -3.32
C ALA A 234 8.24 -3.06 -3.88
N PRO A 235 7.64 -3.81 -4.83
CA PRO A 235 8.30 -4.93 -5.50
C PRO A 235 9.18 -4.43 -6.65
N LEU A 236 10.28 -3.74 -6.32
CA LEU A 236 11.13 -3.02 -7.28
C LEU A 236 11.81 -3.94 -8.30
N LEU A 237 12.10 -5.19 -7.91
CA LEU A 237 12.62 -6.25 -8.78
C LEU A 237 11.58 -7.34 -9.09
N GLY A 238 10.30 -7.09 -8.78
CA GLY A 238 9.21 -8.05 -8.92
C GLY A 238 9.03 -8.99 -7.72
N ALA A 239 8.11 -9.95 -7.85
CA ALA A 239 7.79 -10.94 -6.84
C ALA A 239 7.63 -12.32 -7.49
N ILE A 240 8.10 -13.38 -6.82
CA ILE A 240 8.11 -14.74 -7.40
C ILE A 240 6.70 -15.29 -7.62
N GLU A 241 5.71 -14.81 -6.87
CA GLU A 241 4.30 -15.20 -7.00
C GLU A 241 3.75 -14.98 -8.42
N THR A 242 4.33 -14.05 -9.19
CA THR A 242 4.01 -13.85 -10.62
C THR A 242 4.30 -15.08 -11.48
N VAL A 243 5.34 -15.87 -11.16
CA VAL A 243 5.68 -17.11 -11.88
C VAL A 243 4.61 -18.18 -11.63
N LYS A 244 4.20 -18.35 -10.37
CA LYS A 244 3.10 -19.24 -9.97
C LYS A 244 1.77 -18.82 -10.60
N ALA A 245 1.47 -17.53 -10.58
CA ALA A 245 0.28 -16.96 -11.20
C ALA A 245 0.23 -17.26 -12.71
N THR A 246 1.36 -17.12 -13.40
CA THR A 246 1.46 -17.34 -14.85
C THR A 246 1.33 -18.81 -15.24
N LEU A 247 1.92 -19.71 -14.44
CA LEU A 247 2.00 -21.14 -14.76
C LEU A 247 0.82 -21.96 -14.24
N SER A 248 0.20 -21.54 -13.13
CA SER A 248 -0.84 -22.31 -12.43
C SER A 248 -2.08 -21.49 -12.04
N GLY A 249 -2.14 -20.22 -12.44
CA GLY A 249 -3.21 -19.29 -12.04
C GLY A 249 -3.01 -18.67 -10.66
N PHE A 250 -3.81 -17.64 -10.34
CA PHE A 250 -3.77 -16.93 -9.06
C PHE A 250 -5.17 -16.85 -8.42
N THR A 251 -5.32 -17.39 -7.21
CA THR A 251 -6.63 -17.54 -6.55
C THR A 251 -6.93 -16.46 -5.49
N PHE A 252 -6.02 -15.50 -5.27
CA PHE A 252 -6.19 -14.41 -4.29
C PHE A 252 -6.52 -14.88 -2.85
N GLY A 253 -6.18 -16.12 -2.49
CA GLY A 253 -6.55 -16.71 -1.20
C GLY A 253 -8.05 -16.99 -1.03
N LEU A 254 -8.85 -16.80 -2.09
CA LEU A 254 -10.27 -17.13 -2.10
C LEU A 254 -10.41 -18.66 -2.27
N PRO A 255 -11.43 -19.30 -1.65
CA PRO A 255 -11.77 -20.69 -1.91
C PRO A 255 -12.49 -20.79 -3.26
N VAL A 256 -11.84 -20.30 -4.32
CA VAL A 256 -12.15 -20.75 -5.66
C VAL A 256 -11.69 -22.19 -5.65
N SER A 257 -12.65 -23.11 -5.53
CA SER A 257 -12.36 -24.54 -5.57
C SER A 257 -11.37 -24.79 -6.70
N GLU A 258 -10.26 -25.50 -6.44
CA GLU A 258 -9.67 -26.32 -7.49
C GLU A 258 -10.86 -27.09 -8.07
N LEU A 259 -11.29 -26.71 -9.28
CA LEU A 259 -12.58 -27.14 -9.81
C LEU A 259 -12.51 -28.67 -9.96
N SER A 260 -13.08 -29.40 -9.01
CA SER A 260 -13.09 -30.85 -9.01
C SER A 260 -14.25 -31.30 -9.88
N PHE A 261 -13.96 -31.57 -11.15
CA PHE A 261 -14.97 -32.07 -12.10
C PHE A 261 -15.36 -33.51 -11.75
N SER A 262 -16.66 -33.80 -11.85
CA SER A 262 -17.19 -35.15 -11.67
C SER A 262 -16.86 -36.04 -12.87
N ALA A 263 -16.76 -37.35 -12.64
CA ALA A 263 -16.52 -38.35 -13.71
C ALA A 263 -17.57 -38.30 -14.84
N ARG A 264 -18.75 -37.73 -14.58
CA ARG A 264 -19.82 -37.55 -15.56
C ARG A 264 -19.55 -36.38 -16.53
N GLU A 265 -19.04 -35.26 -16.01
CA GLU A 265 -18.68 -34.06 -16.78
C GLU A 265 -17.42 -34.29 -17.65
N VAL A 266 -16.58 -35.24 -17.24
CA VAL A 266 -15.44 -35.74 -18.04
C VAL A 266 -15.94 -36.67 -19.17
N SER A 267 -16.99 -37.44 -18.91
CA SER A 267 -17.51 -38.46 -19.82
C SER A 267 -18.37 -37.91 -20.96
N ASP A 268 -19.06 -36.78 -20.77
CA ASP A 268 -19.98 -36.21 -21.78
C ASP A 268 -19.32 -35.15 -22.69
N GLY A 269 -18.02 -34.91 -22.48
CA GLY A 269 -17.24 -33.97 -23.27
C GLY A 269 -17.54 -32.50 -22.95
N THR A 270 -18.26 -32.21 -21.86
CA THR A 270 -18.47 -30.84 -21.35
C THR A 270 -17.16 -30.27 -20.82
N PHE A 271 -16.36 -31.10 -20.13
CA PHE A 271 -14.98 -30.78 -19.75
C PHE A 271 -14.11 -30.40 -20.96
N PHE A 272 -14.11 -31.26 -21.99
CA PHE A 272 -13.30 -31.04 -23.19
C PHE A 272 -13.79 -29.88 -24.06
N ARG A 273 -15.09 -29.54 -24.06
CA ARG A 273 -15.61 -28.34 -24.74
C ARG A 273 -15.36 -27.04 -23.98
N THR A 274 -15.25 -27.08 -22.66
CA THR A 274 -14.98 -25.90 -21.84
C THR A 274 -13.48 -25.52 -21.85
N ILE A 275 -12.60 -26.48 -22.11
CA ILE A 275 -11.14 -26.29 -22.14
C ILE A 275 -10.58 -26.25 -23.58
N ALA A 276 -11.26 -26.80 -24.59
CA ALA A 276 -10.79 -26.76 -25.98
C ALA A 276 -10.81 -25.36 -26.63
N ASP A 277 -11.54 -24.39 -26.06
CA ASP A 277 -11.55 -23.00 -26.55
C ASP A 277 -10.45 -22.11 -25.93
N TYR A 278 -9.59 -22.66 -25.05
CA TYR A 278 -8.53 -21.94 -24.33
C TYR A 278 -7.11 -22.55 -24.57
N ASP A 279 -6.79 -22.70 -25.87
CA ASP A 279 -5.50 -23.08 -26.48
C ASP A 279 -4.43 -21.95 -26.38
N PRO A 280 -3.14 -22.14 -26.74
CA PRO A 280 -1.97 -22.64 -26.00
C PRO A 280 -1.10 -21.50 -25.37
N ASP A 281 -1.05 -21.38 -24.04
CA ASP A 281 -0.71 -20.13 -23.35
C ASP A 281 0.77 -19.76 -23.13
N SER A 282 1.77 -20.63 -23.36
CA SER A 282 3.18 -20.22 -23.15
C SER A 282 3.66 -19.18 -24.17
N GLN A 283 3.22 -19.29 -25.43
CA GLN A 283 3.52 -18.29 -26.46
C GLN A 283 2.80 -16.97 -26.20
N ARG A 284 1.59 -17.02 -25.62
CA ARG A 284 0.79 -15.85 -25.27
C ARG A 284 1.36 -15.09 -24.07
N VAL A 285 1.77 -15.80 -23.03
CA VAL A 285 2.46 -15.21 -21.87
C VAL A 285 3.75 -14.53 -22.33
N MET A 286 4.53 -15.20 -23.18
CA MET A 286 5.76 -14.63 -23.74
C MET A 286 5.46 -13.45 -24.67
N TYR A 287 4.39 -13.51 -25.47
CA TYR A 287 3.92 -12.38 -26.27
C TYR A 287 3.53 -11.18 -25.39
N GLN A 288 2.76 -11.40 -24.31
CA GLN A 288 2.38 -10.33 -23.39
C GLN A 288 3.59 -9.77 -22.64
N LEU A 289 4.54 -10.61 -22.23
CA LEU A 289 5.79 -10.17 -21.63
C LEU A 289 6.60 -9.31 -22.61
N GLU A 290 6.70 -9.75 -23.87
CA GLU A 290 7.43 -9.03 -24.90
C GLU A 290 6.75 -7.69 -25.23
N GLU A 291 5.46 -7.71 -25.57
CA GLU A 291 4.76 -6.54 -26.11
C GLU A 291 4.38 -5.52 -25.04
N SER A 292 3.97 -5.97 -23.86
CA SER A 292 3.52 -5.07 -22.79
C SER A 292 4.64 -4.57 -21.90
N TYR A 293 5.84 -5.17 -21.96
CA TYR A 293 6.93 -4.84 -21.05
C TYR A 293 8.30 -4.70 -21.71
N HIS A 294 8.79 -5.69 -22.49
CA HIS A 294 10.12 -5.57 -23.12
C HIS A 294 10.16 -4.55 -24.26
N GLY A 295 9.11 -4.53 -25.08
CA GLY A 295 8.93 -3.65 -26.23
C GLY A 295 8.24 -2.33 -25.89
N ASP A 296 7.90 -2.09 -24.62
CA ASP A 296 7.29 -0.82 -24.20
C ASP A 296 8.31 0.33 -24.38
N PRO A 297 7.97 1.38 -25.14
CA PRO A 297 8.89 2.47 -25.44
C PRO A 297 9.15 3.42 -24.26
N VAL A 298 8.35 3.34 -23.19
CA VAL A 298 8.45 4.17 -21.99
C VAL A 298 9.36 3.50 -20.95
N LEU A 299 9.11 2.23 -20.65
CA LEU A 299 9.80 1.55 -19.55
C LEU A 299 9.84 0.03 -19.74
N ASN A 300 11.06 -0.53 -19.73
CA ASN A 300 11.26 -1.96 -19.48
C ASN A 300 11.36 -2.21 -17.97
N PRO A 301 10.40 -2.91 -17.33
CA PRO A 301 10.35 -3.07 -15.87
C PRO A 301 11.50 -3.92 -15.31
N LEU A 302 12.15 -4.75 -16.15
CA LEU A 302 13.29 -5.57 -15.75
C LEU A 302 14.59 -4.77 -15.65
N THR A 303 14.60 -3.53 -16.14
CA THR A 303 15.72 -2.63 -15.86
C THR A 303 15.67 -2.23 -14.38
N PRO A 304 16.78 -2.34 -13.64
CA PRO A 304 16.80 -1.88 -12.26
C PRO A 304 16.48 -0.39 -12.18
N TRP A 305 15.75 0.03 -11.14
CA TRP A 305 15.31 1.41 -11.02
C TRP A 305 16.36 2.28 -10.32
N ASP A 306 16.90 3.26 -11.04
CA ASP A 306 17.71 4.32 -10.45
C ASP A 306 16.89 5.22 -9.53
N ARG A 307 17.56 5.86 -8.57
CA ARG A 307 16.91 6.80 -7.64
C ARG A 307 16.17 7.88 -8.44
N PRO A 308 14.83 7.99 -8.34
CA PRO A 308 14.11 9.03 -9.06
C PRO A 308 14.53 10.41 -8.55
N PRO A 309 14.48 11.47 -9.39
CA PRO A 309 15.07 12.75 -9.05
C PRO A 309 14.22 13.58 -8.05
N LEU A 310 13.44 12.93 -7.19
CA LEU A 310 12.59 13.54 -6.17
C LEU A 310 13.40 14.03 -4.96
N LYS A 311 12.89 15.11 -4.32
CA LYS A 311 13.48 15.71 -3.10
C LYS A 311 13.53 14.72 -1.94
N ASN A 312 12.39 14.11 -1.61
CA ASN A 312 12.26 13.24 -0.44
C ASN A 312 11.71 11.88 -0.87
N ILE A 313 12.44 10.81 -0.56
CA ILE A 313 12.04 9.42 -0.84
C ILE A 313 12.11 8.63 0.46
N PHE A 314 11.04 7.92 0.76
CA PHE A 314 10.94 7.00 1.89
C PHE A 314 10.52 5.65 1.35
N CYS A 315 11.39 4.65 1.48
CA CYS A 315 11.09 3.27 1.11
C CYS A 315 10.78 2.48 2.36
N ILE A 316 9.60 1.86 2.44
CA ILE A 316 9.11 1.27 3.68
C ILE A 316 8.57 -0.11 3.40
N TYR A 317 9.05 -1.13 4.12
CA TYR A 317 8.63 -2.50 3.89
C TYR A 317 8.77 -3.38 5.11
N GLY A 318 8.06 -4.50 5.09
CA GLY A 318 8.16 -5.55 6.10
C GLY A 318 9.33 -6.48 5.85
N ILE A 319 9.90 -7.02 6.92
CA ILE A 319 10.96 -8.03 6.85
C ILE A 319 10.69 -9.18 7.82
N ASP A 320 11.53 -10.21 7.73
CA ASP A 320 11.55 -11.37 8.62
C ASP A 320 10.27 -12.23 8.57
N SER A 321 9.44 -12.10 7.55
CA SER A 321 8.25 -12.93 7.39
C SER A 321 8.52 -14.09 6.43
N LYS A 322 7.89 -15.25 6.65
CA LYS A 322 8.07 -16.43 5.79
C LYS A 322 7.57 -16.12 4.38
N THR A 323 8.47 -16.05 3.42
CA THR A 323 8.16 -15.52 2.08
C THR A 323 8.49 -16.54 0.99
N GLU A 324 7.59 -16.71 0.01
CA GLU A 324 7.84 -17.57 -1.15
C GLU A 324 8.98 -16.98 -1.98
N VAL A 325 9.99 -17.79 -2.32
CA VAL A 325 11.17 -17.37 -3.12
C VAL A 325 11.47 -18.30 -4.29
N GLY A 326 10.82 -19.46 -4.37
CA GLY A 326 11.01 -20.39 -5.49
C GLY A 326 9.98 -21.51 -5.53
N TYR A 327 9.97 -22.24 -6.65
CA TYR A 327 9.05 -23.33 -6.91
C TYR A 327 9.76 -24.49 -7.60
N TYR A 328 9.44 -25.72 -7.20
CA TYR A 328 9.72 -26.90 -8.01
C TYR A 328 8.48 -27.25 -8.81
N PHE A 329 8.65 -27.36 -10.13
CA PHE A 329 7.58 -27.74 -11.06
C PHE A 329 7.86 -29.11 -11.66
N ALA A 330 6.80 -29.89 -11.88
CA ALA A 330 6.84 -31.10 -12.69
C ALA A 330 5.71 -31.09 -13.73
N PRO A 331 5.92 -31.72 -14.90
CA PRO A 331 4.87 -31.90 -15.87
C PRO A 331 3.79 -32.83 -15.30
N SER A 332 2.53 -32.43 -15.40
CA SER A 332 1.40 -33.21 -14.89
C SER A 332 0.86 -34.24 -15.89
N GLY A 333 1.21 -34.09 -17.17
CA GLY A 333 0.62 -34.84 -18.28
C GLY A 333 -0.76 -34.35 -18.75
N LYS A 334 -1.30 -33.29 -18.14
CA LYS A 334 -2.55 -32.62 -18.52
C LYS A 334 -2.30 -31.45 -19.50
N PRO A 335 -3.32 -30.98 -20.24
CA PRO A 335 -3.24 -29.70 -20.96
C PRO A 335 -3.11 -28.52 -19.98
N TYR A 336 -2.63 -27.37 -20.47
CA TYR A 336 -2.59 -26.09 -19.73
C TYR A 336 -4.03 -25.68 -19.29
N PRO A 337 -4.22 -24.97 -18.16
CA PRO A 337 -3.22 -24.49 -17.17
C PRO A 337 -2.70 -25.59 -16.25
N ASP A 338 -3.29 -26.78 -16.29
CA ASP A 338 -2.92 -27.89 -15.42
C ASP A 338 -1.64 -28.60 -15.86
N ASN A 339 -0.95 -28.17 -16.93
CA ASN A 339 0.21 -28.86 -17.52
C ASN A 339 1.43 -28.91 -16.60
N TRP A 340 1.51 -27.97 -15.66
CA TRP A 340 2.52 -27.94 -14.61
C TRP A 340 1.88 -28.10 -13.25
N ILE A 341 2.46 -28.96 -12.42
CA ILE A 341 2.12 -29.05 -11.00
C ILE A 341 3.29 -28.52 -10.18
N ILE A 342 2.98 -27.70 -9.18
CA ILE A 342 3.94 -27.28 -8.17
C ILE A 342 4.15 -28.47 -7.23
N THR A 343 5.29 -29.14 -7.36
CA THR A 343 5.65 -30.28 -6.50
C THR A 343 6.14 -29.81 -5.13
N ASP A 344 6.75 -28.63 -5.07
CA ASP A 344 7.19 -28.01 -3.81
C ASP A 344 7.29 -26.48 -3.94
N VAL A 345 7.26 -25.79 -2.81
CA VAL A 345 7.48 -24.34 -2.71
C VAL A 345 8.64 -24.08 -1.79
N ILE A 346 9.54 -23.19 -2.22
CA ILE A 346 10.69 -22.77 -1.44
C ILE A 346 10.36 -21.47 -0.74
N TYR A 347 10.53 -21.48 0.57
CA TYR A 347 10.32 -20.35 1.45
C TYR A 347 11.66 -19.87 2.02
N GLU A 348 11.81 -18.56 2.12
CA GLU A 348 12.89 -17.93 2.86
C GLU A 348 12.40 -17.55 4.26
N VAL A 349 13.13 -17.98 5.28
CA VAL A 349 12.85 -17.71 6.70
C VAL A 349 14.17 -17.61 7.44
N GLU A 350 14.39 -16.50 8.15
CA GLU A 350 15.53 -16.34 9.09
C GLU A 350 16.90 -16.63 8.45
N GLY A 351 17.10 -16.18 7.20
CA GLY A 351 18.37 -16.37 6.48
C GLY A 351 18.62 -17.82 6.06
N SER A 352 17.57 -18.63 5.93
CA SER A 352 17.63 -20.01 5.44
C SER A 352 16.49 -20.31 4.47
N LEU A 353 16.70 -21.28 3.58
CA LEU A 353 15.72 -21.72 2.59
C LEU A 353 15.12 -23.06 3.02
N TYR A 354 13.79 -23.11 3.06
CA TYR A 354 13.04 -24.31 3.44
C TYR A 354 12.03 -24.67 2.37
N SER A 355 11.89 -25.95 2.10
CA SER A 355 10.80 -26.46 1.27
C SER A 355 9.46 -26.42 2.02
N ARG A 356 8.34 -26.62 1.31
CA ARG A 356 7.00 -26.65 1.92
C ARG A 356 6.89 -27.76 2.95
N SER A 357 7.58 -28.88 2.74
CA SER A 357 7.67 -30.01 3.67
C SER A 357 8.62 -29.77 4.85
N GLY A 358 9.27 -28.60 4.93
CA GLY A 358 10.18 -28.22 6.02
C GLY A 358 11.62 -28.71 5.87
N ASN A 359 11.99 -29.23 4.70
CA ASN A 359 13.38 -29.66 4.45
C ASN A 359 14.25 -28.45 4.14
N LEU A 360 15.49 -28.45 4.63
CA LEU A 360 16.48 -27.42 4.28
C LEU A 360 16.85 -27.56 2.80
N VAL A 361 16.91 -26.42 2.10
CA VAL A 361 17.24 -26.35 0.66
C VAL A 361 18.56 -25.59 0.51
N GLU A 362 19.47 -26.10 -0.32
CA GLU A 362 20.70 -25.39 -0.64
C GLU A 362 20.42 -24.17 -1.52
N GLY A 363 21.03 -23.03 -1.19
CA GLY A 363 20.94 -21.80 -1.96
C GLY A 363 21.54 -20.61 -1.23
N ASN A 364 21.34 -19.41 -1.79
CA ASN A 364 21.85 -18.16 -1.25
C ASN A 364 20.67 -17.32 -0.72
N PRO A 365 20.26 -17.50 0.55
CA PRO A 365 19.26 -16.65 1.16
C PRO A 365 19.78 -15.22 1.29
N GLY A 366 18.85 -14.26 1.23
CA GLY A 366 19.10 -12.86 1.57
C GLY A 366 19.43 -12.67 3.05
N ALA A 367 19.85 -11.44 3.39
CA ALA A 367 20.17 -11.08 4.77
C ALA A 367 18.97 -11.16 5.72
N ALA A 368 17.76 -11.02 5.18
CA ALA A 368 16.49 -11.19 5.86
C ALA A 368 15.49 -11.86 4.90
N SER A 369 14.38 -12.36 5.43
CA SER A 369 13.24 -12.77 4.60
C SER A 369 12.29 -11.60 4.34
N GLY A 370 11.44 -11.73 3.32
CA GLY A 370 10.52 -10.69 2.88
C GLY A 370 9.29 -10.46 3.76
N ASP A 371 8.22 -9.95 3.14
CA ASP A 371 6.97 -9.52 3.80
C ASP A 371 5.78 -10.49 3.56
N GLU A 372 6.08 -11.77 3.37
CA GLU A 372 5.18 -12.88 2.99
C GLU A 372 4.87 -12.96 1.49
N THR A 373 4.85 -11.83 0.78
CA THR A 373 4.53 -11.76 -0.66
C THR A 373 5.76 -11.44 -1.50
N VAL A 374 6.49 -10.39 -1.13
CA VAL A 374 7.62 -9.88 -1.91
C VAL A 374 8.93 -10.29 -1.22
N PRO A 375 9.85 -10.96 -1.93
CA PRO A 375 11.16 -11.31 -1.38
C PRO A 375 11.95 -10.08 -0.93
N TYR A 376 12.73 -10.25 0.14
CA TYR A 376 13.53 -9.16 0.70
C TYR A 376 14.45 -8.52 -0.34
N HIS A 377 15.08 -9.31 -1.21
CA HIS A 377 15.95 -8.80 -2.28
C HIS A 377 15.26 -7.76 -3.20
N SER A 378 13.96 -7.92 -3.45
CA SER A 378 13.18 -6.98 -4.26
C SER A 378 12.77 -5.74 -3.46
N LEU A 379 12.35 -5.94 -2.20
CA LEU A 379 11.98 -4.86 -1.28
C LEU A 379 13.15 -3.93 -0.96
N SER A 380 14.32 -4.51 -0.67
CA SER A 380 15.51 -3.78 -0.22
C SER A 380 16.27 -3.10 -1.35
N TRP A 381 15.88 -3.26 -2.62
CA TRP A 381 16.53 -2.63 -3.76
C TRP A 381 16.68 -1.10 -3.62
N CYS A 382 15.71 -0.44 -2.97
CA CYS A 382 15.76 0.99 -2.70
C CYS A 382 16.89 1.41 -1.75
N LYS A 383 17.58 0.49 -1.06
CA LYS A 383 18.82 0.81 -0.34
C LYS A 383 19.91 1.32 -1.27
N ASN A 384 19.91 0.91 -2.55
CA ASN A 384 20.80 1.47 -3.58
C ASN A 384 20.56 2.97 -3.85
N TRP A 385 19.46 3.53 -3.37
CA TRP A 385 19.18 4.98 -3.46
C TRP A 385 19.71 5.77 -2.27
N LEU A 386 20.22 5.09 -1.24
CA LEU A 386 21.04 5.68 -0.19
C LEU A 386 22.44 5.90 -0.75
N GLY A 387 23.07 7.00 -0.39
CA GLY A 387 24.45 7.24 -0.76
C GLY A 387 25.46 6.51 0.12
N PRO A 388 26.75 6.88 0.03
CA PRO A 388 27.85 6.10 0.60
C PRO A 388 27.93 6.12 2.13
N LYS A 389 27.27 7.08 2.77
CA LYS A 389 27.23 7.23 4.23
C LYS A 389 25.79 7.25 4.70
N VAL A 390 25.45 6.35 5.62
CA VAL A 390 24.09 6.12 6.09
C VAL A 390 24.03 6.12 7.61
N ASN A 391 23.07 6.84 8.17
CA ASN A 391 22.78 6.77 9.59
C ASN A 391 21.75 5.68 9.84
N ILE A 392 22.09 4.75 10.73
CA ILE A 392 21.23 3.62 11.07
C ILE A 392 20.70 3.81 12.48
N THR A 393 19.38 3.76 12.64
CA THR A 393 18.73 3.74 13.96
C THR A 393 17.82 2.53 14.05
N ARG A 394 17.89 1.77 15.14
CA ARG A 394 16.92 0.72 15.46
C ARG A 394 16.17 1.11 16.73
N ALA A 395 14.85 1.03 16.67
CA ALA A 395 13.98 1.34 17.80
C ALA A 395 12.87 0.29 17.93
N PRO A 396 12.33 0.05 19.13
CA PRO A 396 11.11 -0.74 19.29
C PRO A 396 9.97 -0.19 18.44
N GLN A 397 9.13 -1.08 17.88
CA GLN A 397 7.92 -0.68 17.17
C GLN A 397 6.86 -0.09 18.11
N SER A 398 6.80 -0.55 19.36
CA SER A 398 5.92 -0.01 20.39
C SER A 398 6.45 1.31 20.96
N GLU A 399 5.62 1.98 21.75
CA GLU A 399 6.01 3.15 22.54
C GLU A 399 7.22 2.80 23.43
N HIS A 400 8.18 3.71 23.49
CA HIS A 400 9.45 3.51 24.19
C HIS A 400 10.05 4.84 24.69
N ASP A 401 10.79 4.77 25.80
CA ASP A 401 11.48 5.91 26.42
C ASP A 401 12.90 6.12 25.87
N GLY A 402 13.33 5.26 24.94
CA GLY A 402 14.63 5.32 24.30
C GLY A 402 15.68 4.36 24.86
N SER A 403 15.38 3.64 25.95
CA SER A 403 16.36 2.75 26.59
C SER A 403 16.88 1.62 25.68
N ASP A 404 16.06 1.18 24.72
CA ASP A 404 16.36 0.10 23.76
C ASP A 404 16.59 0.63 22.34
N VAL A 405 16.85 1.93 22.19
CA VAL A 405 17.19 2.55 20.91
C VAL A 405 18.68 2.41 20.66
N GLN A 406 19.04 1.85 19.51
CA GLN A 406 20.42 1.64 19.08
C GLN A 406 20.70 2.52 17.87
N VAL A 407 21.84 3.23 17.87
CA VAL A 407 22.21 4.16 16.79
C VAL A 407 23.63 3.88 16.32
N HIS A 408 23.81 3.91 15.00
CA HIS A 408 25.11 3.81 14.34
C HIS A 408 25.19 4.86 13.23
N PHE A 409 26.03 5.88 13.43
CA PHE A 409 26.21 6.98 12.48
C PHE A 409 27.31 6.67 11.46
N ASP A 410 27.19 7.27 10.27
CA ASP A 410 28.20 7.23 9.21
C ASP A 410 28.62 5.83 8.73
N ALA A 411 27.67 4.90 8.71
CA ALA A 411 27.89 3.54 8.21
C ALA A 411 28.29 3.58 6.73
N ASP A 412 29.34 2.84 6.37
CA ASP A 412 29.78 2.70 4.98
C ASP A 412 28.77 1.87 4.19
N HIS A 413 28.31 2.40 3.05
CA HIS A 413 27.43 1.73 2.12
C HIS A 413 28.08 1.67 0.73
N GLN A 414 28.18 0.45 0.20
CA GLN A 414 28.62 0.23 -1.18
C GLN A 414 27.40 -0.02 -2.07
N PRO A 415 27.35 0.56 -3.28
CA PRO A 415 26.26 0.27 -4.21
C PRO A 415 26.10 -1.23 -4.44
N GLU A 416 24.86 -1.69 -4.57
CA GLU A 416 24.44 -3.09 -4.78
C GLU A 416 24.73 -4.05 -3.62
N MET A 417 25.38 -3.57 -2.55
CA MET A 417 25.61 -4.34 -1.33
C MET A 417 24.59 -3.96 -0.26
N ASP A 418 23.99 -4.97 0.35
CA ASP A 418 23.04 -4.74 1.43
C ASP A 418 23.74 -4.21 2.70
N ILE A 419 23.01 -3.39 3.45
CA ILE A 419 23.45 -2.84 4.73
C ILE A 419 22.85 -3.71 5.84
N VAL A 420 23.68 -4.57 6.44
CA VAL A 420 23.28 -5.40 7.58
C VAL A 420 23.75 -4.74 8.87
N PRO A 421 22.85 -4.19 9.69
CA PRO A 421 23.23 -3.49 10.91
C PRO A 421 23.72 -4.46 11.98
N ASN A 422 24.92 -4.21 12.51
CA ASN A 422 25.45 -4.93 13.67
C ASN A 422 24.82 -4.40 14.97
N MET A 423 23.54 -4.71 15.17
CA MET A 423 22.73 -4.26 16.30
C MET A 423 22.03 -5.44 16.95
N THR A 424 21.90 -5.41 18.27
CA THR A 424 21.27 -6.49 19.05
C THR A 424 19.76 -6.55 18.80
N ARG A 425 19.20 -7.77 18.88
CA ARG A 425 17.75 -8.03 18.73
C ARG A 425 17.26 -8.87 19.91
N SER A 426 16.18 -8.44 20.54
CA SER A 426 15.41 -9.25 21.49
C SER A 426 14.35 -10.06 20.75
N SER A 427 14.24 -11.36 21.01
CA SER A 427 13.23 -12.22 20.37
C SER A 427 11.78 -11.89 20.76
N ARG A 428 11.58 -11.07 21.80
CA ARG A 428 10.25 -10.69 22.31
C ARG A 428 9.78 -9.32 21.81
N VAL A 429 10.66 -8.55 21.19
CA VAL A 429 10.40 -7.18 20.75
C VAL A 429 10.49 -7.13 19.24
N LYS A 430 9.49 -6.50 18.61
CA LYS A 430 9.56 -6.16 17.19
C LYS A 430 10.22 -4.79 17.05
N TYR A 431 11.18 -4.68 16.16
CA TYR A 431 11.89 -3.43 15.91
C TYR A 431 11.51 -2.84 14.56
N ILE A 432 11.74 -1.53 14.45
CA ILE A 432 11.83 -0.82 13.19
C ILE A 432 13.27 -0.32 13.04
N THR A 433 13.87 -0.58 11.88
CA THR A 433 15.22 -0.11 11.55
C THR A 433 15.13 0.95 10.46
N TYR A 434 15.70 2.12 10.74
CA TYR A 434 15.76 3.28 9.87
C TYR A 434 17.16 3.40 9.28
N PHE A 435 17.25 3.52 7.97
CA PHE A 435 18.48 3.84 7.22
C PHE A 435 18.26 5.19 6.56
N GLU A 436 19.02 6.20 6.96
CA GLU A 436 18.75 7.59 6.60
C GLU A 436 19.98 8.22 5.93
N ASP A 437 19.80 8.70 4.70
CA ASP A 437 20.80 9.46 3.94
C ASP A 437 20.20 10.78 3.44
N SER A 438 20.87 11.88 3.75
CA SER A 438 20.46 13.22 3.28
C SER A 438 21.63 14.12 2.87
N GLU A 439 22.84 13.56 2.88
CA GLU A 439 24.07 14.32 2.61
C GLU A 439 24.65 13.98 1.24
N SER A 440 24.33 12.79 0.73
CA SER A 440 24.93 12.27 -0.49
C SER A 440 24.50 13.01 -1.76
N VAL A 441 23.28 13.55 -1.77
CA VAL A 441 22.78 14.37 -2.88
C VAL A 441 22.25 15.70 -2.34
N PRO A 442 22.89 16.84 -2.69
CA PRO A 442 22.46 18.15 -2.18
C PRO A 442 20.98 18.43 -2.44
N GLY A 443 20.26 18.76 -1.37
CA GLY A 443 18.82 19.09 -1.43
C GLY A 443 17.90 17.89 -1.58
N LYS A 444 18.42 16.66 -1.52
CA LYS A 444 17.62 15.44 -1.55
C LYS A 444 17.93 14.55 -0.36
N ARG A 445 16.93 13.75 0.04
CA ARG A 445 17.07 12.74 1.09
C ARG A 445 16.36 11.46 0.71
N THR A 446 16.91 10.36 1.19
CA THR A 446 16.41 9.01 1.04
C THR A 446 16.39 8.38 2.42
N ALA A 447 15.27 7.79 2.80
CA ALA A 447 15.20 6.93 3.97
C ALA A 447 14.64 5.56 3.60
N VAL A 448 15.13 4.52 4.26
CA VAL A 448 14.59 3.16 4.17
C VAL A 448 14.17 2.71 5.56
N TRP A 449 12.93 2.26 5.72
CA TRP A 449 12.37 1.83 6.99
C TRP A 449 11.98 0.35 6.89
N GLU A 450 12.63 -0.48 7.69
CA GLU A 450 12.37 -1.92 7.78
C GLU A 450 11.56 -2.22 9.03
N LEU A 451 10.38 -2.82 8.85
CA LEU A 451 9.50 -3.21 9.96
C LEU A 451 9.53 -4.73 10.17
N ASP A 452 9.99 -5.18 11.33
CA ASP A 452 9.98 -6.60 11.70
C ASP A 452 8.55 -7.17 11.67
N LYS A 453 8.39 -8.30 10.96
CA LYS A 453 7.14 -9.09 10.90
C LYS A 453 5.91 -8.26 10.47
N ALA A 454 6.11 -7.27 9.59
CA ALA A 454 5.00 -6.55 8.97
C ALA A 454 4.57 -7.28 7.68
N ASN A 455 3.29 -7.64 7.60
CA ASN A 455 2.72 -8.29 6.41
C ASN A 455 2.56 -7.27 5.26
N HIS A 456 2.83 -7.73 4.03
CA HIS A 456 2.79 -6.92 2.80
C HIS A 456 1.53 -6.06 2.64
N ARG A 457 0.35 -6.66 2.82
CA ARG A 457 -0.95 -5.98 2.61
C ARG A 457 -1.34 -5.15 3.83
N ASN A 458 -1.04 -5.63 5.03
CA ASN A 458 -1.44 -4.99 6.27
C ASN A 458 -0.49 -3.87 6.71
N ILE A 459 0.65 -3.67 6.05
CA ILE A 459 1.59 -2.60 6.40
C ILE A 459 0.92 -1.21 6.34
N VAL A 460 0.01 -0.96 5.39
CA VAL A 460 -0.78 0.29 5.29
C VAL A 460 -1.87 0.40 6.37
N ARG A 461 -2.08 -0.65 7.17
CA ARG A 461 -2.96 -0.65 8.33
C ARG A 461 -2.17 -0.59 9.65
N SER A 462 -0.84 -0.55 9.56
CA SER A 462 0.04 -0.57 10.72
C SER A 462 -0.02 0.77 11.45
N SER A 463 -0.39 0.73 12.73
CA SER A 463 -0.32 1.89 13.63
C SER A 463 1.11 2.45 13.73
N VAL A 464 2.10 1.55 13.71
CA VAL A 464 3.52 1.90 13.72
C VAL A 464 3.87 2.75 12.51
N LEU A 465 3.46 2.32 11.30
CA LEU A 465 3.72 3.08 10.08
C LEU A 465 3.07 4.46 10.15
N MET A 466 1.78 4.51 10.53
CA MET A 466 1.04 5.78 10.60
C MET A 466 1.67 6.76 11.59
N ARG A 467 2.09 6.27 12.77
CA ARG A 467 2.80 7.09 13.77
C ARG A 467 4.09 7.67 13.20
N GLU A 468 4.93 6.85 12.57
CA GLU A 468 6.22 7.33 12.05
C GLU A 468 6.06 8.30 10.88
N LEU A 469 5.08 8.06 10.00
CA LEU A 469 4.73 8.98 8.92
C LEU A 469 4.24 10.33 9.46
N TRP A 470 3.34 10.29 10.45
CA TRP A 470 2.83 11.50 11.08
C TRP A 470 3.95 12.30 11.74
N LEU A 471 4.81 11.64 12.53
CA LEU A 471 5.94 12.29 13.20
C LEU A 471 6.96 12.88 12.21
N GLU A 472 7.27 12.18 11.12
CA GLU A 472 8.19 12.67 10.08
C GLU A 472 7.58 13.86 9.33
N MET A 473 6.30 13.77 8.92
CA MET A 473 5.60 14.86 8.26
C MET A 473 5.51 16.10 9.16
N TRP A 474 5.19 15.90 10.45
CA TRP A 474 5.11 16.96 11.43
C TRP A 474 6.47 17.64 11.64
N HIS A 475 7.53 16.84 11.76
CA HIS A 475 8.90 17.34 11.82
C HIS A 475 9.26 18.15 10.58
N ASP A 476 8.82 17.71 9.39
CA ASP A 476 9.24 18.32 8.14
C ASP A 476 8.69 19.70 7.85
N ILE A 477 7.48 19.96 8.31
CA ILE A 477 6.81 21.25 8.14
C ILE A 477 7.24 22.27 9.19
N HIS A 478 7.89 21.83 10.27
CA HIS A 478 8.34 22.67 11.36
C HIS A 478 9.52 23.56 10.90
N PRO A 479 9.43 24.90 11.01
CA PRO A 479 10.43 25.81 10.46
C PRO A 479 11.77 25.74 11.19
N ASP A 480 11.74 25.40 12.48
CA ASP A 480 12.91 25.33 13.34
C ASP A 480 13.52 23.93 13.36
N LYS A 481 13.17 23.07 12.39
CA LYS A 481 13.72 21.72 12.30
C LYS A 481 15.24 21.78 12.16
N LYS A 482 15.93 21.18 13.12
CA LYS A 482 17.40 21.17 13.20
C LYS A 482 18.02 19.97 12.50
N SER A 483 17.28 18.86 12.42
CA SER A 483 17.69 17.62 11.77
C SER A 483 17.00 17.44 10.42
N LYS A 484 17.55 16.54 9.60
CA LYS A 484 16.99 16.19 8.29
C LYS A 484 15.86 15.17 8.36
N PHE A 485 15.82 14.41 9.44
CA PHE A 485 14.79 13.42 9.77
C PHE A 485 14.35 13.59 11.23
N VAL A 486 13.16 13.10 11.55
CA VAL A 486 12.64 13.16 12.92
C VAL A 486 13.49 12.33 13.87
N THR A 487 13.72 12.80 15.09
CA THR A 487 14.42 11.99 16.10
C THR A 487 13.63 10.73 16.46
N LYS A 488 14.34 9.62 16.61
CA LYS A 488 13.80 8.31 17.02
C LYS A 488 14.08 7.99 18.50
N ALA A 489 14.47 9.00 19.28
CA ALA A 489 14.90 8.83 20.67
C ALA A 489 13.76 8.32 21.58
N THR A 490 12.56 8.86 21.44
CA THR A 490 11.40 8.48 22.26
C THR A 490 10.14 8.34 21.40
N ARG A 491 9.23 7.46 21.81
CA ARG A 491 7.89 7.31 21.24
C ARG A 491 6.89 7.22 22.37
N GLY A 492 6.06 8.25 22.52
CA GLY A 492 4.90 8.25 23.41
C GLY A 492 3.63 7.81 22.67
N PRO A 493 2.56 7.50 23.41
CA PRO A 493 1.24 7.23 22.83
C PRO A 493 0.70 8.45 22.10
N LEU A 494 0.13 8.27 20.91
CA LEU A 494 -0.50 9.36 20.14
C LEU A 494 -2.04 9.30 20.19
N ARG A 495 -2.59 8.13 20.52
CA ARG A 495 -4.03 7.88 20.63
C ARG A 495 -4.34 7.11 21.90
N ASP A 496 -5.60 7.14 22.31
CA ASP A 496 -6.08 6.48 23.53
C ASP A 496 -5.83 4.96 23.51
N GLU A 497 -5.92 4.34 22.34
CA GLU A 497 -5.66 2.91 22.14
C GLU A 497 -4.19 2.53 22.41
N ASP A 498 -3.27 3.49 22.34
CA ASP A 498 -1.84 3.29 22.58
C ASP A 498 -1.53 3.32 24.10
N CYS A 499 -2.48 3.79 24.92
CA CYS A 499 -2.38 3.81 26.37
C CYS A 499 -2.72 2.44 26.98
N TYR A 500 -1.85 1.92 27.85
CA TYR A 500 -2.11 0.68 28.57
C TYR A 500 -1.74 0.75 30.06
N TRP A 501 -2.33 -0.14 30.84
CA TRP A 501 -2.09 -0.27 32.27
C TRP A 501 -0.88 -1.18 32.55
N ASP A 502 0.13 -0.66 33.26
CA ASP A 502 1.23 -1.46 33.77
C ASP A 502 0.78 -2.14 35.07
N TYR A 503 0.34 -3.39 34.96
CA TYR A 503 -0.10 -4.19 36.12
C TYR A 503 1.00 -4.43 37.15
N GLY A 504 2.28 -4.42 36.73
CA GLY A 504 3.41 -4.60 37.64
C GLY A 504 3.65 -3.36 38.52
N LYS A 505 3.35 -2.17 37.98
CA LYS A 505 3.50 -0.89 38.70
C LYS A 505 2.18 -0.31 39.21
N ALA A 506 1.05 -0.96 38.93
CA ALA A 506 -0.30 -0.52 39.28
C ALA A 506 -0.57 0.96 38.91
N ARG A 507 -0.12 1.37 37.72
CA ARG A 507 -0.35 2.71 37.16
C ARG A 507 -0.39 2.66 35.63
N CYS A 508 -0.85 3.73 34.98
CA CYS A 508 -0.68 3.90 33.55
C CYS A 508 0.80 3.77 33.17
N ALA A 509 1.10 3.01 32.12
CA ALA A 509 2.46 2.87 31.62
C ALA A 509 3.06 4.23 31.25
N TRP A 510 2.22 5.11 30.70
CA TRP A 510 2.53 6.48 30.30
C TRP A 510 1.72 7.50 31.09
N ALA A 511 1.94 7.57 32.41
CA ALA A 511 1.15 8.43 33.31
C ALA A 511 1.23 9.95 33.00
N GLU A 512 2.22 10.39 32.23
CA GLU A 512 2.35 11.78 31.76
C GLU A 512 1.47 12.10 30.54
N HIS A 513 0.99 11.07 29.84
CA HIS A 513 0.20 11.19 28.60
C HIS A 513 -1.18 10.56 28.70
N CYS A 514 -1.37 9.57 29.58
CA CYS A 514 -2.58 8.76 29.70
C CYS A 514 -3.18 8.86 31.11
N GLU A 515 -4.48 9.14 31.20
CA GLU A 515 -5.27 9.08 32.44
C GLU A 515 -6.25 7.90 32.38
N TYR A 516 -6.47 7.18 33.49
CA TYR A 516 -7.50 6.13 33.56
C TYR A 516 -8.65 6.61 34.43
N ARG A 517 -9.82 6.86 33.83
CA ARG A 517 -11.06 7.17 34.56
C ARG A 517 -11.93 5.92 34.61
N THR A 518 -12.29 5.50 35.82
CA THR A 518 -13.23 4.39 36.00
C THR A 518 -14.65 4.93 35.97
N GLU A 519 -15.35 4.78 34.84
CA GLU A 519 -16.80 4.96 34.82
C GLU A 519 -17.48 3.68 35.29
N LEU A 520 -18.41 3.83 36.24
CA LEU A 520 -19.17 2.77 36.90
C LEU A 520 -20.32 2.27 36.00
N GLN A 521 -20.08 2.09 34.71
CA GLN A 521 -20.91 1.36 33.75
C GLN A 521 -20.18 1.39 32.40
N ASP A 522 -19.62 0.25 32.02
CA ASP A 522 -18.81 0.02 30.82
C ASP A 522 -17.44 0.72 30.78
N LYS A 523 -16.41 -0.10 30.50
CA LYS A 523 -15.01 0.31 30.47
C LYS A 523 -14.72 0.95 29.11
N GLU A 524 -14.84 2.27 29.01
CA GLU A 524 -14.32 3.03 27.87
C GLU A 524 -13.10 3.85 28.28
N PHE A 525 -12.12 3.91 27.38
CA PHE A 525 -10.92 4.75 27.49
C PHE A 525 -11.27 6.14 26.94
N ILE A 526 -10.79 7.20 27.59
CA ILE A 526 -10.96 8.60 27.15
C ILE A 526 -9.62 9.31 27.35
N GLY A 527 -9.01 9.81 26.28
CA GLY A 527 -7.84 10.68 26.28
C GLY A 527 -8.16 12.15 26.08
#